data_AF-A0A380TC36-F1
#
_entry.id   AF-A0A380TC36-F1
#
_cell.length_a   1.000
_cell.length_b   1.000
_cell.length_c   1.000
_cell.angle_alpha   90.00
_cell.angle_beta   90.00
_cell.angle_gamma   90.00
#
_symmetry.space_group_name_H-M   'P 1'
#
loop_
_entity.id
_entity.type
_entity.pdbx_description
1 polymer ?
#
loop_
_entity_poly.entity_id
_entity_poly.type
_entity_poly.pdbx_seq_one_letter_code
_entity_poly.pdbx_strand_id
1 'polypeptide(L)'
;MPLAESLRRLKGVPLGAWGMTLAHAGFALMIAGMTGSQVWRQEATLLMQPGEAVAFAGFEVGFDGVAAVPGPNYIAERGRFTVRNGQRIVAQLEPEKRRYPVEGRETTEAAIRTTAWGDLYLAVGDARDDGGRVVRLYFNPLMLWLWFGAAVMVAGGGLSVLDRRLRLGAPKRVRTGVVPAAARP
;
A
#
# COMPACT_ATOMS: atom_id res chain seq x y z
N MET A 1 29.57 12.20 -23.31
CA MET A 1 28.81 13.46 -23.49
C MET A 1 29.03 14.33 -22.26
N PRO A 2 29.31 15.63 -22.40
CA PRO A 2 29.52 16.49 -21.24
C PRO A 2 28.19 16.66 -20.47
N LEU A 3 28.23 16.43 -19.15
CA LEU A 3 27.06 16.47 -18.25
C LEU A 3 26.24 17.76 -18.36
N ALA A 4 26.90 18.89 -18.60
CA ALA A 4 26.27 20.19 -18.77
C ALA A 4 25.33 20.26 -19.99
N GLU A 5 25.71 19.60 -21.09
CA GLU A 5 24.93 19.58 -22.33
C GLU A 5 23.70 18.67 -22.18
N SER A 6 23.85 17.55 -21.45
CA SER A 6 22.73 16.65 -21.11
C SER A 6 21.70 17.34 -20.20
N LEU A 7 22.14 18.10 -19.19
CA LEU A 7 21.25 18.87 -18.30
C LEU A 7 20.52 20.00 -19.04
N ARG A 8 21.17 20.64 -20.02
CA ARG A 8 20.54 21.68 -20.85
C ARG A 8 19.42 21.11 -21.73
N ARG A 9 19.63 19.92 -22.30
CA ARG A 9 18.63 19.23 -23.13
C ARG A 9 17.43 18.73 -22.31
N LEU A 10 17.64 18.36 -21.05
CA LEU A 10 16.56 17.95 -20.13
C LEU A 10 15.48 19.04 -19.96
N LYS A 11 15.86 20.32 -19.99
CA LYS A 11 14.94 21.46 -19.86
C LYS A 11 14.03 21.65 -21.09
N GLY A 12 14.38 21.10 -22.25
CA GLY A 12 13.62 21.22 -23.48
C GLY A 12 12.58 20.11 -23.71
N VAL A 13 12.55 19.09 -22.85
CA VAL A 13 11.68 17.93 -23.00
C VAL A 13 10.23 18.31 -22.67
N PRO A 14 9.25 17.98 -23.54
CA PRO A 14 7.85 18.30 -23.31
C PRO A 14 7.30 17.59 -22.07
N LEU A 15 6.33 18.21 -21.41
CA LEU A 15 5.67 17.66 -20.22
C LEU A 15 5.03 16.29 -20.52
N GLY A 16 4.55 16.07 -21.76
CA GLY A 16 4.04 14.79 -22.22
C GLY A 16 5.06 13.66 -22.20
N ALA A 17 6.31 13.94 -22.58
CA ALA A 17 7.38 12.95 -22.54
C ALA A 17 7.82 12.62 -21.10
N TRP A 18 7.85 13.62 -20.22
CA TRP A 18 8.05 13.40 -18.78
C TRP A 18 6.89 12.61 -18.16
N GLY A 19 5.65 12.92 -18.53
CA GLY A 19 4.46 12.22 -18.08
C GLY A 19 4.44 10.76 -18.51
N MET A 20 4.73 10.48 -19.79
CA MET A 20 4.89 9.11 -20.30
C MET A 20 5.97 8.35 -19.54
N THR A 21 7.14 8.95 -19.35
CA THR A 21 8.28 8.32 -18.66
C THR A 21 7.93 8.00 -17.21
N LEU A 22 7.32 8.96 -16.49
CA LEU A 22 6.87 8.77 -15.12
C LEU A 22 5.79 7.69 -15.03
N ALA A 23 4.86 7.65 -15.99
CA ALA A 23 3.83 6.63 -16.04
C ALA A 23 4.41 5.21 -16.19
N HIS A 24 5.35 5.01 -17.11
CA HIS A 24 6.00 3.72 -17.31
C HIS A 24 6.91 3.33 -16.12
N ALA A 25 7.58 4.32 -15.51
CA ALA A 25 8.34 4.07 -14.28
C ALA A 25 7.42 3.62 -13.13
N GLY A 26 6.25 4.25 -12.98
CA GLY A 26 5.22 3.80 -12.04
C GLY A 26 4.73 2.37 -12.31
N PHE A 27 4.57 2.01 -13.59
CA PHE A 27 4.22 0.63 -13.99
C PHE A 27 5.31 -0.38 -13.64
N ALA A 28 6.58 -0.05 -13.90
CA ALA A 28 7.71 -0.89 -13.51
C ALA A 28 7.79 -1.07 -11.98
N LEU A 29 7.56 0.00 -11.20
CA LEU A 29 7.49 -0.07 -9.73
C LEU A 29 6.33 -0.95 -9.24
N MET A 30 5.17 -0.84 -9.89
CA MET A 30 4.01 -1.66 -9.54
C MET A 30 4.26 -3.15 -9.82
N ILE A 31 4.88 -3.49 -10.95
CA ILE A 31 5.32 -4.86 -11.25
C ILE A 31 6.32 -5.35 -10.19
N ALA A 32 7.34 -4.56 -9.88
CA ALA A 32 8.33 -4.93 -8.86
C ALA A 32 7.67 -5.17 -7.49
N GLY A 33 6.73 -4.31 -7.08
CA GLY A 33 5.95 -4.46 -5.86
C GLY A 33 5.09 -5.73 -5.85
N MET A 34 4.40 -6.02 -6.96
CA MET A 34 3.56 -7.22 -7.12
C MET A 34 4.38 -8.51 -7.12
N THR A 35 5.49 -8.54 -7.86
CA THR A 35 6.37 -9.71 -7.89
C THR A 35 7.02 -9.92 -6.52
N GLY A 36 7.53 -8.86 -5.89
CA GLY A 36 8.13 -8.97 -4.56
C GLY A 36 7.13 -9.45 -3.51
N SER A 37 5.89 -8.93 -3.53
CA SER A 37 4.85 -9.33 -2.57
C SER A 37 4.41 -10.77 -2.69
N GLN A 38 4.62 -11.41 -3.85
CA GLN A 38 4.35 -12.83 -4.06
C GLN A 38 5.56 -13.71 -3.75
N VAL A 39 6.75 -13.32 -4.27
CA VAL A 39 7.96 -14.15 -4.19
C VAL A 39 8.57 -14.16 -2.79
N TRP A 40 8.48 -13.04 -2.06
CA TRP A 40 9.10 -12.90 -0.74
C TRP A 40 8.10 -12.98 0.41
N ARG A 41 6.86 -13.38 0.13
CA ARG A 41 5.85 -13.58 1.15
C ARG A 41 6.31 -14.66 2.13
N GLN A 42 6.13 -14.39 3.41
CA GLN A 42 6.37 -15.36 4.48
C GLN A 42 5.07 -15.62 5.22
N GLU A 43 4.88 -16.86 5.66
CA GLU A 43 3.74 -17.26 6.47
C GLU A 43 4.17 -18.28 7.54
N ALA A 44 3.57 -18.16 8.71
CA ALA A 44 3.77 -19.10 9.80
C ALA A 44 2.44 -19.31 10.53
N THR A 45 2.11 -20.55 10.83
CA THR A 45 0.98 -20.90 11.70
C THR A 45 1.53 -21.68 12.89
N LEU A 46 1.38 -21.12 14.08
CA LEU A 46 1.99 -21.60 15.30
C LEU A 46 0.95 -21.71 16.39
N LEU A 47 1.18 -22.61 17.34
CA LEU A 47 0.44 -22.62 18.60
C LEU A 47 1.26 -21.81 19.60
N MET A 48 0.72 -20.71 20.13
CA MET A 48 1.42 -19.87 21.08
C MET A 48 0.73 -19.87 22.44
N GLN A 49 1.53 -19.93 23.50
CA GLN A 49 1.07 -19.71 24.88
C GLN A 49 1.29 -18.26 25.33
N PRO A 50 0.46 -17.72 26.22
CA PRO A 50 0.71 -16.38 26.78
C PRO A 50 2.10 -16.29 27.42
N GLY A 51 2.85 -15.25 27.05
CA GLY A 51 4.25 -15.02 27.45
C GLY A 51 5.28 -15.56 26.45
N GLU A 52 4.87 -16.33 25.43
CA GLU A 52 5.76 -16.84 24.39
C GLU A 52 6.06 -15.79 23.32
N ALA A 53 7.27 -15.80 22.78
CA ALA A 53 7.68 -14.95 21.68
C ALA A 53 8.30 -15.76 20.54
N VAL A 54 8.02 -15.35 19.31
CA VAL A 54 8.56 -15.99 18.11
C VAL A 54 9.25 -14.96 17.20
N ALA A 55 10.39 -15.35 16.64
CA ALA A 55 11.06 -14.57 15.60
C ALA A 55 10.38 -14.82 14.24
N PHE A 56 9.87 -13.77 13.60
CA PHE A 56 9.20 -13.86 12.31
C PHE A 56 9.47 -12.61 11.45
N ALA A 57 9.94 -12.81 10.21
CA ALA A 57 10.21 -11.74 9.24
C ALA A 57 11.08 -10.57 9.77
N GLY A 58 12.04 -10.86 10.66
CA GLY A 58 12.91 -9.85 11.27
C GLY A 58 12.31 -9.12 12.50
N PHE A 59 11.12 -9.53 12.93
CA PHE A 59 10.48 -9.07 14.16
C PHE A 59 10.47 -10.16 15.23
N GLU A 60 10.38 -9.75 16.48
CA GLU A 60 10.02 -10.62 17.59
C GLU A 60 8.56 -10.34 17.94
N VAL A 61 7.69 -11.35 17.82
CA VAL A 61 6.25 -11.27 18.05
C VAL A 61 5.95 -12.01 19.35
N GLY A 62 5.69 -11.27 20.42
CA GLY A 62 5.27 -11.80 21.71
C GLY A 62 3.74 -11.93 21.79
N PHE A 63 3.25 -13.04 22.32
CA PHE A 63 1.83 -13.26 22.60
C PHE A 63 1.55 -12.96 24.08
N ASP A 64 0.83 -11.86 24.34
CA ASP A 64 0.54 -11.41 25.71
C ASP A 64 -0.70 -12.09 26.31
N GLY A 65 -1.51 -12.73 25.46
CA GLY A 65 -2.71 -13.48 25.84
C GLY A 65 -3.97 -13.05 25.09
N VAL A 66 -5.11 -13.66 25.44
CA VAL A 66 -6.43 -13.36 24.87
C VAL A 66 -7.38 -12.87 25.97
N ALA A 67 -8.23 -11.91 25.62
CA ALA A 67 -9.34 -11.46 26.46
C ALA A 67 -10.65 -11.47 25.67
N ALA A 68 -11.74 -11.88 26.33
CA ALA A 68 -13.08 -11.69 25.80
C ALA A 68 -13.49 -10.22 25.99
N VAL A 69 -13.94 -9.58 24.91
CA VAL A 69 -14.34 -8.18 24.87
C VAL A 69 -15.75 -8.09 24.31
N PRO A 70 -16.74 -7.55 25.06
CA PRO A 70 -18.07 -7.32 24.53
C PRO A 70 -18.05 -6.17 23.51
N GLY A 71 -18.55 -6.43 22.31
CA GLY A 71 -18.81 -5.43 21.28
C GLY A 71 -20.29 -5.02 21.25
N PRO A 72 -20.70 -4.09 20.36
CA PRO A 72 -22.07 -3.59 20.29
C PRO A 72 -23.11 -4.66 19.94
N ASN A 73 -22.75 -5.61 19.08
CA ASN A 73 -23.59 -6.71 18.61
C ASN A 73 -22.81 -8.03 18.45
N TYR A 74 -21.60 -8.09 19.01
CA TYR A 74 -20.72 -9.26 18.91
C TYR A 74 -19.96 -9.47 20.22
N ILE A 75 -19.40 -10.66 20.40
CA ILE A 75 -18.41 -10.96 21.44
C ILE A 75 -17.09 -11.21 20.72
N ALA A 76 -16.05 -10.46 21.05
CA ALA A 76 -14.72 -10.61 20.49
C ALA A 76 -13.80 -11.38 21.44
N GLU A 77 -13.04 -12.32 20.91
CA GLU A 77 -11.82 -12.81 21.53
C GLU A 77 -10.65 -12.00 20.95
N ARG A 78 -10.16 -11.03 21.73
CA ARG A 78 -9.06 -10.15 21.33
C ARG A 78 -7.74 -10.74 21.82
N GLY A 79 -6.87 -11.10 20.88
CA GLY A 79 -5.48 -11.41 21.20
C GLY A 79 -4.69 -10.12 21.39
N ARG A 80 -3.73 -10.11 22.31
CA ARG A 80 -2.76 -9.02 22.45
C ARG A 80 -1.38 -9.53 22.10
N PHE A 81 -0.71 -8.80 21.22
CA PHE A 81 0.62 -9.12 20.75
C PHE A 81 1.53 -7.91 20.81
N THR A 82 2.73 -8.10 21.34
CA THR A 82 3.78 -7.08 21.36
C THR A 82 4.80 -7.39 20.27
N VAL A 83 4.97 -6.46 19.32
CA VAL A 83 5.92 -6.62 18.22
C VAL A 83 7.16 -5.76 18.49
N ARG A 84 8.33 -6.40 18.47
CA ARG A 84 9.63 -5.75 18.66
C ARG A 84 10.50 -5.86 17.41
N ASN A 85 11.33 -4.85 17.20
CA ASN A 85 12.45 -4.91 16.26
C ASN A 85 13.73 -4.65 17.06
N GLY A 86 14.50 -5.72 17.30
CA GLY A 86 15.56 -5.72 18.30
C GLY A 86 15.02 -5.35 19.68
N GLN A 87 15.65 -4.37 20.33
CA GLN A 87 15.25 -3.95 21.68
C GLN A 87 14.03 -3.02 21.72
N ARG A 88 13.56 -2.50 20.58
CA ARG A 88 12.48 -1.51 20.53
C ARG A 88 11.13 -2.16 20.25
N ILE A 89 10.12 -1.83 21.07
CA ILE A 89 8.72 -2.12 20.74
C ILE A 89 8.30 -1.22 19.59
N VAL A 90 7.90 -1.82 18.47
CA VAL A 90 7.49 -1.10 17.26
C VAL A 90 5.98 -1.01 17.14
N ALA A 91 5.23 -1.99 17.65
CA ALA A 91 3.77 -2.01 17.60
C ALA A 91 3.17 -2.88 18.73
N GLN A 92 1.93 -2.59 19.10
CA GLN A 92 1.04 -3.54 19.76
C GLN A 92 -0.08 -3.89 18.77
N LEU A 93 -0.32 -5.18 18.57
CA LEU A 93 -1.29 -5.69 17.61
C LEU A 93 -2.39 -6.45 18.34
N GLU A 94 -3.63 -6.10 18.02
CA GLU A 94 -4.82 -6.64 18.68
C GLU A 94 -5.76 -7.30 17.68
N PRO A 95 -5.44 -8.50 17.15
CA PRO A 95 -6.37 -9.24 16.30
C PRO A 95 -7.60 -9.66 17.10
N GLU A 96 -8.71 -9.87 16.42
CA GLU A 96 -9.96 -10.29 17.05
C GLU A 96 -10.59 -11.46 16.32
N LYS A 97 -11.16 -12.40 17.07
CA LYS A 97 -12.16 -13.33 16.55
C LYS A 97 -13.53 -12.90 17.07
N ARG A 98 -14.44 -12.50 16.19
CA ARG A 98 -15.77 -11.98 16.55
C ARG A 98 -16.83 -13.03 16.32
N ARG A 99 -17.66 -13.28 17.34
CA ARG A 99 -18.88 -14.09 17.24
C ARG A 99 -20.08 -13.17 17.29
N TYR A 100 -20.97 -13.33 16.32
CA TYR A 100 -22.24 -12.62 16.16
C TYR A 100 -23.38 -13.59 16.50
N PRO A 101 -23.88 -13.60 17.76
CA PRO A 101 -24.77 -14.66 18.23
C PRO A 101 -26.14 -14.66 17.54
N VAL A 102 -26.64 -13.48 17.15
CA VAL A 102 -27.94 -13.33 16.49
C VAL A 102 -27.90 -13.86 15.06
N GLU A 103 -26.80 -13.59 14.35
CA GLU A 103 -26.57 -13.99 12.97
C GLU A 103 -25.99 -15.40 12.84
N GLY A 104 -25.52 -16.00 13.94
CA GLY A 104 -24.85 -17.31 13.94
C GLY A 104 -23.52 -17.33 13.17
N ARG A 105 -22.86 -16.16 13.03
CA ARG A 105 -21.64 -16.01 12.23
C ARG A 105 -20.41 -15.75 13.10
N GLU A 106 -19.28 -16.33 12.70
CA GLU A 106 -17.96 -15.96 13.23
C GLU A 106 -17.12 -15.28 12.14
N THR A 107 -16.38 -14.25 12.52
CA THR A 107 -15.42 -13.56 11.66
C THR A 107 -14.08 -13.39 12.39
N THR A 108 -13.01 -13.17 11.63
CA THR A 108 -11.68 -12.90 12.17
C THR A 108 -11.17 -11.58 11.60
N GLU A 109 -10.82 -10.65 12.48
CA GLU A 109 -10.16 -9.40 12.17
C GLU A 109 -8.66 -9.55 12.40
N ALA A 110 -7.89 -9.35 11.34
CA ALA A 110 -6.44 -9.36 11.43
C ALA A 110 -5.92 -8.01 11.93
N ALA A 111 -4.90 -8.03 12.78
CA ALA A 111 -4.12 -6.84 13.09
C ALA A 111 -2.97 -6.68 12.09
N ILE A 112 -2.72 -5.45 11.67
CA ILE A 112 -1.78 -5.14 10.59
C ILE A 112 -0.77 -4.10 11.08
N ARG A 113 0.52 -4.38 10.87
CA ARG A 113 1.58 -3.37 10.96
C ARG A 113 2.22 -3.16 9.59
N THR A 114 1.94 -2.02 8.99
CA THR A 114 2.59 -1.57 7.76
C THR A 114 3.96 -0.96 8.02
N THR A 115 4.91 -1.30 7.17
CA THR A 115 6.26 -0.71 7.11
C THR A 115 6.60 -0.36 5.66
N ALA A 116 7.71 0.35 5.44
CA ALA A 116 8.16 0.68 4.08
C ALA A 116 8.53 -0.57 3.25
N TRP A 117 8.84 -1.70 3.89
CA TRP A 117 9.33 -2.90 3.23
C TRP A 117 8.32 -4.04 3.20
N GLY A 118 7.24 -3.94 3.98
CA GLY A 118 6.19 -4.94 4.02
C GLY A 118 5.20 -4.75 5.16
N ASP A 119 4.14 -5.52 5.07
CA ASP A 119 3.04 -5.53 6.02
C ASP A 119 3.08 -6.83 6.85
N LEU A 120 3.17 -6.69 8.17
CA LEU A 120 3.04 -7.79 9.12
C LEU A 120 1.56 -7.94 9.51
N TYR A 121 0.95 -9.06 9.13
CA TYR A 121 -0.41 -9.43 9.49
C TYR A 121 -0.38 -10.48 10.59
N LEU A 122 -1.31 -10.34 11.51
CA LEU A 122 -1.51 -11.28 12.60
C LEU A 122 -2.99 -11.59 12.72
N ALA A 123 -3.34 -12.87 12.74
CA ALA A 123 -4.68 -13.34 13.02
C ALA A 123 -4.66 -14.35 14.16
N VAL A 124 -5.63 -14.22 15.07
CA VAL A 124 -5.84 -15.15 16.17
C VAL A 124 -6.93 -16.16 15.77
N GLY A 125 -6.61 -17.43 15.94
CA GLY A 125 -7.50 -18.56 15.68
C GLY A 125 -8.02 -19.19 16.97
N ASP A 126 -8.42 -20.45 16.85
CA ASP A 126 -9.11 -21.16 17.93
C ASP A 126 -8.22 -21.43 19.15
N ALA A 127 -8.89 -21.52 20.30
CA ALA A 127 -8.33 -22.04 21.52
C ALA A 127 -8.02 -23.53 21.37
N ARG A 128 -6.92 -23.95 22.00
CA ARG A 128 -6.60 -25.36 22.19
C ARG A 128 -6.80 -25.72 23.68
N ASP A 129 -6.95 -27.01 23.96
CA ASP A 129 -7.31 -27.51 25.31
C ASP A 129 -6.29 -27.14 26.40
N ASP A 130 -5.05 -26.83 26.02
CA ASP A 130 -3.95 -26.40 26.89
C ASP A 130 -3.92 -24.89 27.16
N GLY A 131 -4.93 -24.14 26.70
CA GLY A 131 -4.99 -22.69 26.83
C GLY A 131 -4.22 -21.92 25.76
N GLY A 132 -3.50 -22.60 24.87
CA GLY A 132 -2.83 -22.00 23.72
C GLY A 132 -3.80 -21.43 22.68
N ARG A 133 -3.28 -20.60 21.77
CA ARG A 133 -4.02 -20.09 20.60
C ARG A 133 -3.28 -20.38 19.32
N VAL A 134 -4.00 -20.78 18.28
CA VAL A 134 -3.45 -20.88 16.94
C VAL A 134 -3.25 -19.46 16.40
N VAL A 135 -2.01 -19.06 16.20
CA VAL A 135 -1.64 -17.74 15.68
C VAL A 135 -1.15 -17.89 14.25
N ARG A 136 -1.71 -17.08 13.35
CA ARG A 136 -1.29 -17.01 11.95
C ARG A 136 -0.58 -15.69 11.71
N LEU A 137 0.68 -15.77 11.31
CA LEU A 137 1.53 -14.63 10.94
C LEU A 137 1.73 -14.63 9.43
N TYR A 138 1.59 -13.46 8.82
CA TYR A 138 1.94 -13.25 7.42
C TYR A 138 2.81 -12.00 7.30
N PHE A 139 3.83 -12.07 6.45
CA PHE A 139 4.58 -10.91 6.03
C PHE A 139 4.43 -10.75 4.53
N ASN A 140 3.76 -9.67 4.11
CA ASN A 140 3.55 -9.34 2.70
C ASN A 140 4.48 -8.18 2.32
N PRO A 141 5.63 -8.46 1.69
CA PRO A 141 6.60 -7.42 1.35
C PRO A 141 6.11 -6.52 0.21
N LEU A 142 6.67 -5.32 0.16
CA LEU A 142 6.50 -4.34 -0.93
C LEU A 142 5.06 -3.92 -1.29
N MET A 143 4.07 -4.21 -0.44
CA MET A 143 2.68 -3.81 -0.73
C MET A 143 2.54 -2.28 -0.88
N LEU A 144 3.26 -1.51 -0.07
CA LEU A 144 3.33 -0.05 -0.20
C LEU A 144 3.94 0.41 -1.53
N TRP A 145 4.93 -0.33 -2.06
CA TRP A 145 5.58 0.00 -3.34
C TRP A 145 4.68 -0.26 -4.55
N LEU A 146 3.81 -1.26 -4.45
CA LEU A 146 2.76 -1.49 -5.45
C LEU A 146 1.85 -0.27 -5.54
N TRP A 147 1.33 0.20 -4.39
CA TRP A 147 0.48 1.38 -4.33
C TRP A 147 1.20 2.66 -4.73
N PHE A 148 2.47 2.81 -4.33
CA PHE A 148 3.30 3.93 -4.76
C PHE A 148 3.50 3.95 -6.28
N GLY A 149 3.77 2.80 -6.90
CA GLY A 149 3.86 2.67 -8.35
C GLY A 149 2.57 3.09 -9.06
N ALA A 150 1.41 2.68 -8.54
CA ALA A 150 0.11 3.12 -9.05
C ALA A 150 -0.08 4.65 -8.94
N ALA A 151 0.27 5.24 -7.79
CA ALA A 151 0.19 6.68 -7.59
C ALA A 151 1.12 7.46 -8.55
N VAL A 152 2.35 6.98 -8.74
CA VAL A 152 3.31 7.55 -9.71
C VAL A 152 2.76 7.45 -11.13
N MET A 153 2.12 6.33 -11.47
CA MET A 153 1.52 6.13 -12.78
C MET A 153 0.40 7.13 -13.06
N VAL A 154 -0.51 7.33 -12.08
CA VAL A 154 -1.58 8.33 -12.16
C VAL A 154 -1.01 9.74 -12.29
N ALA A 155 0.02 10.08 -11.52
CA ALA A 155 0.69 11.38 -11.61
C ALA A 155 1.34 11.59 -12.99
N GLY A 156 1.98 10.57 -13.55
CA GLY A 156 2.56 10.61 -14.90
C GLY A 156 1.51 10.78 -16.00
N GLY A 157 0.40 10.05 -15.90
CA GLY A 157 -0.75 10.21 -16.80
C GLY A 157 -1.34 11.62 -16.72
N GLY A 158 -1.53 12.14 -15.50
CA GLY A 158 -1.98 13.51 -15.26
C GLY A 158 -1.05 14.55 -15.86
N LEU A 159 0.27 14.40 -15.68
CA LEU A 159 1.28 15.28 -16.28
C LEU A 159 1.23 15.25 -17.82
N SER A 160 0.98 14.08 -18.40
CA SER A 160 0.84 13.92 -19.85
C SER A 160 -0.37 14.65 -20.41
N VAL A 161 -1.50 14.65 -19.70
CA VAL A 161 -2.73 15.37 -20.09
C VAL A 161 -2.56 16.90 -19.99
N LEU A 162 -1.71 17.37 -19.08
CA LEU A 162 -1.44 18.81 -18.92
C LEU A 162 -0.59 19.38 -20.08
N ASP A 163 0.03 18.54 -20.92
CA ASP A 163 0.74 19.01 -22.09
C ASP A 163 -0.22 19.53 -23.16
N ARG A 164 -0.23 20.86 -23.33
CA ARG A 164 -1.06 21.56 -24.32
C ARG A 164 -0.81 21.10 -25.76
N ARG A 165 0.36 20.52 -26.06
CA ARG A 165 0.71 20.01 -27.38
C ARG A 165 -0.02 18.72 -27.72
N LEU A 166 -0.40 17.94 -26.69
CA LEU A 166 -1.18 16.71 -26.82
C LEU A 166 -2.70 16.96 -26.77
N ARG A 167 -3.14 18.21 -26.59
CA ARG A 167 -4.55 18.61 -26.75
C ARG A 167 -4.94 18.63 -28.23
N LEU A 168 -5.02 17.45 -28.83
CA LEU A 168 -5.65 17.23 -30.13
C LEU A 168 -7.14 17.62 -29.99
N GLY A 169 -7.54 18.75 -30.57
CA GLY A 169 -8.93 19.24 -30.56
C GLY A 169 -9.16 20.60 -29.89
N ALA A 170 -8.14 21.25 -29.29
CA ALA A 170 -8.32 22.64 -28.85
C ALA A 170 -8.49 23.53 -30.09
N PRO A 171 -9.63 24.23 -30.26
CA PRO A 171 -9.87 25.04 -31.46
C PRO A 171 -8.76 26.06 -31.59
N LYS A 172 -7.98 25.96 -32.67
CA LYS A 172 -6.98 26.96 -33.03
C LYS A 172 -7.77 28.26 -33.20
N ARG A 173 -7.62 29.21 -32.27
CA ARG A 173 -8.30 30.51 -32.34
C ARG A 173 -7.94 31.12 -33.69
N VAL A 174 -8.87 31.06 -34.64
CA VAL A 174 -8.72 31.73 -35.92
C VAL A 174 -8.68 33.21 -35.56
N ARG A 175 -7.51 33.83 -35.72
CA ARG A 175 -7.43 35.29 -35.67
C ARG A 175 -8.25 35.77 -36.87
N THR A 176 -9.49 36.16 -36.62
CA THR A 176 -10.28 36.90 -37.59
C THR A 176 -9.51 38.19 -37.83
N GLY A 177 -8.77 38.25 -38.94
CA GLY A 177 -8.15 39.48 -39.38
C GLY A 177 -9.25 40.51 -39.57
N VAL A 178 -9.08 41.68 -38.95
CA VAL A 178 -9.94 42.83 -39.21
C VAL A 178 -9.76 43.15 -40.70
N VAL A 179 -10.79 42.87 -41.50
CA VAL A 179 -10.83 43.31 -42.89
C VAL A 179 -10.90 44.83 -42.87
N PRO A 180 -9.93 45.56 -43.46
CA PRO A 180 -10.01 47.01 -43.51
C PRO A 180 -11.25 47.40 -44.32
N ALA A 181 -12.08 48.26 -43.73
CA ALA A 181 -13.29 48.77 -44.38
C ALA A 181 -12.88 49.51 -45.66
N ALA A 182 -13.35 49.02 -46.81
CA ALA A 182 -13.16 49.69 -48.08
C ALA A 182 -13.83 51.07 -48.03
N ALA A 183 -13.05 52.13 -48.19
CA ALA A 183 -13.55 53.48 -48.39
C ALA A 183 -14.34 53.53 -49.71
N ARG A 184 -15.59 53.99 -49.65
CA ARG A 184 -16.40 54.25 -50.85
C ARG A 184 -16.10 55.67 -51.37
N PRO A 185 -16.07 55.87 -52.71
CA PRO A 185 -15.89 57.18 -53.33
C PRO A 185 -17.08 58.11 -53.11
#